data_AF-A0A7C7QDK2-F1
#
_entry.id   AF-A0A7C7QDK2-F1
#
_cell.length_a   1.000
_cell.length_b   1.000
_cell.length_c   1.000
_cell.angle_alpha   90.00
_cell.angle_beta   90.00
_cell.angle_gamma   90.00
#
_symmetry.space_group_name_H-M   'P 1'
#
loop_
_entity.id
_entity.type
_entity.pdbx_description
1 polymer ?
#
loop_
_entity_poly.entity_id
_entity_poly.type
_entity_poly.pdbx_seq_one_letter_code
_entity_poly.pdbx_strand_id
1 'polypeptide(L)' 'LGRESFPGVFIRAPVVEKVWGEAEPLATYNGKIVAVQQGRLLAAAFHPELTEDLRLHKYFVKLILDTL' A
#
# COMPACT_ATOMS: atom_id res chain seq x y z
N LEU A 1 -3.11 -3.81 7.38
CA LEU A 1 -2.72 -2.48 7.89
C LEU A 1 -3.42 -2.10 9.20
N GLY A 2 -4.61 -2.65 9.47
CA GLY A 2 -5.38 -2.34 10.68
C GLY A 2 -6.47 -1.32 10.40
N ARG A 3 -7.25 -0.96 11.42
CA ARG A 3 -8.31 0.07 11.30
C ARG A 3 -7.79 1.49 11.53
N GLU A 4 -6.61 1.61 12.12
CA GLU A 4 -5.98 2.90 12.38
C GLU A 4 -5.33 3.46 11.12
N SER A 5 -5.30 4.79 11.04
CA SER A 5 -4.64 5.48 9.94
C SER A 5 -3.14 5.17 9.89
N PHE A 6 -2.57 5.19 8.69
CA PHE A 6 -1.15 4.98 8.43
C PHE A 6 -0.53 6.29 7.92
N PRO A 7 0.64 6.71 8.43
CA PRO A 7 1.32 7.91 7.94
C PRO A 7 1.89 7.71 6.53
N GLY A 8 1.25 8.30 5.52
CA GLY A 8 1.74 8.31 4.14
C GLY A 8 2.60 9.53 3.85
N VAL A 9 3.88 9.31 3.52
CA VAL A 9 4.82 10.38 3.11
C VAL A 9 4.85 10.47 1.57
N PHE A 10 4.35 11.55 0.99
CA PHE A 10 4.24 11.73 -0.46
C PHE A 10 5.27 12.75 -0.96
N ILE A 11 6.16 12.35 -1.87
CA ILE A 11 7.17 13.22 -2.49
C ILE A 11 7.06 13.09 -4.00
N ARG A 12 6.44 14.09 -4.65
CA ARG A 12 6.14 14.05 -6.11
C ARG A 12 5.46 12.73 -6.52
N ALA A 13 4.54 12.28 -5.68
CA ALA A 13 3.91 10.97 -5.79
C ALA A 13 3.05 10.84 -7.07
N PRO A 14 3.05 9.66 -7.71
CA PRO A 14 2.07 9.35 -8.75
C PRO A 14 0.67 9.18 -8.15
N VAL A 15 -0.35 9.11 -9.01
CA VAL A 15 -1.74 8.83 -8.62
C VAL A 15 -2.23 7.61 -9.39
N VAL A 16 -2.88 6.67 -8.70
CA VAL A 16 -3.57 5.55 -9.35
C VAL A 16 -4.95 6.02 -9.79
N GLU A 17 -5.16 6.15 -11.11
CA GLU A 17 -6.44 6.61 -11.68
C GLU A 17 -7.50 5.51 -11.72
N LYS A 18 -7.09 4.26 -11.98
CA LYS A 18 -7.99 3.11 -12.09
C LYS A 18 -7.27 1.82 -11.71
N VAL A 19 -8.04 0.86 -11.20
CA VAL A 19 -7.61 -0.51 -10.93
C VAL A 19 -8.52 -1.45 -11.71
N TRP A 20 -7.98 -2.58 -12.20
CA TRP A 20 -8.72 -3.55 -13.00
C TRP A 20 -8.16 -4.97 -12.83
N GLY A 21 -8.90 -5.97 -13.31
CA GLY A 21 -8.53 -7.38 -13.16
C GLY A 21 -8.62 -7.80 -11.69
N GLU A 22 -7.61 -8.54 -11.22
CA GLU A 22 -7.50 -9.04 -9.84
C GLU A 22 -6.84 -8.04 -8.89
N ALA A 23 -6.54 -6.82 -9.36
CA ALA A 23 -5.96 -5.81 -8.51
C ALA A 23 -7.05 -5.14 -7.65
N GLU A 24 -6.73 -4.88 -6.39
CA GLU A 24 -7.64 -4.27 -5.42
C GLU A 24 -6.98 -3.06 -4.74
N PRO A 25 -7.75 -1.99 -4.44
CA PRO A 25 -7.27 -0.87 -3.65
C PRO A 25 -7.11 -1.28 -2.17
N LEU A 26 -5.93 -1.06 -1.61
CA LEU A 26 -5.65 -1.31 -0.19
C LEU A 26 -5.81 -0.06 0.69
N ALA A 27 -5.56 1.12 0.13
CA ALA A 27 -5.68 2.38 0.84
C ALA A 27 -6.09 3.51 -0.09
N THR A 28 -6.89 4.43 0.45
CA THR A 28 -7.27 5.67 -0.21
C THR A 28 -6.91 6.87 0.66
N TYR A 29 -6.60 8.00 0.03
CA TYR A 29 -6.38 9.28 0.70
C TYR A 29 -6.98 10.39 -0.17
N ASN A 30 -7.84 11.22 0.43
CA ASN A 30 -8.60 12.27 -0.27
C ASN A 30 -9.31 11.77 -1.55
N GLY A 31 -9.92 10.58 -1.47
CA GLY A 31 -10.64 9.96 -2.58
C GLY A 31 -9.75 9.37 -3.68
N LYS A 32 -8.43 9.42 -3.56
CA LYS A 32 -7.47 8.83 -4.51
C LYS A 32 -6.94 7.51 -3.98
N ILE A 33 -6.72 6.55 -4.86
CA ILE A 33 -6.08 5.27 -4.52
C ILE A 33 -4.58 5.53 -4.39
N VAL A 34 -4.01 5.13 -3.25
CA VAL A 34 -2.59 5.38 -2.91
C VAL A 34 -1.82 4.13 -2.54
N ALA A 35 -2.51 3.00 -2.36
CA ALA A 35 -1.89 1.68 -2.32
C ALA A 35 -2.82 0.65 -2.98
N VAL A 36 -2.23 -0.27 -3.73
CA VAL A 36 -2.93 -1.34 -4.44
C VAL A 36 -2.20 -2.66 -4.27
N GLN A 37 -2.93 -3.75 -4.38
CA GLN A 37 -2.36 -5.09 -4.42
C GLN A 37 -2.98 -5.94 -5.51
N GLN A 38 -2.17 -6.76 -6.15
CA GLN A 38 -2.62 -7.82 -7.04
C GLN A 38 -1.87 -9.11 -6.70
N GLY A 39 -2.55 -10.07 -6.09
CA GLY A 39 -1.89 -11.28 -5.58
C GLY A 39 -0.76 -10.92 -4.61
N ARG A 40 0.50 -11.15 -5.01
CA ARG A 40 1.71 -10.85 -4.22
C ARG A 40 2.40 -9.53 -4.58
N LEU A 41 1.87 -8.82 -5.57
CA LEU A 41 2.40 -7.52 -5.97
C LEU A 41 1.75 -6.44 -5.10
N LEU A 42 2.58 -5.65 -4.43
CA LEU A 42 2.16 -4.52 -3.63
C LEU A 42 2.76 -3.24 -4.21
N ALA A 43 1.95 -2.22 -4.44
CA ALA A 43 2.41 -0.91 -4.88
C ALA A 43 1.83 0.19 -3.99
N ALA A 44 2.64 1.20 -3.69
CA ALA A 44 2.27 2.37 -2.91
C ALA A 44 2.76 3.64 -3.63
N ALA A 45 1.94 4.69 -3.60
CA ALA A 45 2.28 6.01 -4.11
C ALA A 45 3.02 6.89 -3.09
N PHE A 46 3.26 6.36 -1.89
CA PHE A 46 3.96 7.04 -0.78
C PHE A 46 5.20 6.24 -0.38
N HIS A 47 6.02 6.86 0.45
CA HIS A 47 7.27 6.33 0.99
C HIS A 47 7.06 5.73 2.39
N PRO A 48 6.71 4.44 2.52
CA PRO A 48 6.53 3.78 3.82
C PRO A 48 7.83 3.65 4.63
N GLU A 49 8.98 3.86 4.00
CA GLU A 49 10.31 3.83 4.61
C GLU A 49 10.67 5.14 5.33
N LEU A 50 9.94 6.23 5.06
CA LEU A 50 10.17 7.54 5.67
C LEU A 50 9.29 7.77 6.92
N THR A 51 8.89 6.69 7.58
CA THR A 51 8.12 6.68 8.82
C THR A 51 8.61 5.54 9.72
N GLU A 52 8.46 5.70 11.04
CA GLU A 52 8.75 4.65 12.03
C GLU A 52 7.68 3.53 12.02
N ASP A 53 6.58 3.72 11.30
CA ASP A 53 5.48 2.75 11.23
C ASP A 53 5.78 1.61 10.23
N LEU A 54 6.24 0.48 10.77
CA LEU A 54 6.61 -0.69 9.98
C LEU A 54 5.43 -1.56 9.52
N ARG A 55 4.16 -1.16 9.74
CA ARG A 55 3.01 -2.03 9.45
C ARG A 55 2.91 -2.45 7.98
N LEU A 56 3.23 -1.57 7.03
CA LEU A 56 3.22 -1.92 5.60
C LEU A 56 4.35 -2.88 5.24
N HIS A 57 5.55 -2.67 5.78
CA HIS A 57 6.69 -3.58 5.58
C HIS A 57 6.41 -4.98 6.14
N LYS A 58 5.88 -5.05 7.38
CA LYS A 58 5.46 -6.33 7.99
C LYS A 58 4.36 -7.01 7.19
N TYR A 59 3.42 -6.22 6.65
CA TYR A 59 2.37 -6.74 5.78
C TYR A 59 2.94 -7.37 4.50
N PHE A 60 3.87 -6.69 3.84
CA PHE A 60 4.54 -7.22 2.65
C PHE A 60 5.33 -8.50 2.96
N VAL A 61 6.11 -8.53 4.04
CA VAL A 61 6.85 -9.73 4.44
C VAL A 61 5.90 -10.90 4.72
N LYS A 62 4.80 -10.66 5.43
CA LYS A 62 3.78 -11.69 5.69
C LYS A 62 3.18 -12.24 4.39
N LEU A 63 2.88 -11.38 3.42
CA LEU A 63 2.34 -11.78 2.11
C LEU A 63 3.28 -12.77 1.38
N ILE A 64 4.59 -12.65 1.56
CA ILE A 64 5.57 -13.57 1.02
C ILE A 64 5.66 -14.86 1.85
N LEU A 65 5.72 -14.74 3.18
CA LEU A 65 5.87 -15.90 4.07
C LEU A 65 4.66 -16.85 4.05
N ASP A 66 3.43 -16.33 3.91
CA ASP A 66 2.21 -17.15 3.81
C ASP A 66 2.17 -18.04 2.54
N THR A 67 3.24 -18.02 1.74
CA THR A 67 3.42 -18.82 0.51
C THR A 67 4.35 -20.02 0.70
N LEU A 68 5.12 -20.04 1.78
CA LEU A 68 6.02 -21.15 2.14
C LEU A 68 5.27 -22.19 2.96
#